data_AF-A0A9E2N2B9-F1
#
_entry.id   AF-A0A9E2N2B9-F1
#
_cell.length_a   1.000
_cell.length_b   1.000
_cell.length_c   1.000
_cell.angle_alpha   90.00
_cell.angle_beta   90.00
_cell.angle_gamma   90.00
#
_symmetry.space_group_name_H-M   'P 1'
#
loop_
_entity.id
_entity.type
_entity.pdbx_description
1 polymer ?
#
loop_
_entity_poly.entity_id
_entity_poly.type
_entity_poly.pdbx_seq_one_letter_code
_entity_poly.pdbx_strand_id
1 'polypeptide(L)'
;SQSRWVQKVMLNKSVRDVARKSGRRIDETRAILEQMTDNGVIQDIGGYSYFLTMPHLFNIGFKYSKALKRLGRKGAELYQQFFIEEKFYKRYQSSDNGTPITRIVPVGISIENQSEISNADEIHRILDTCREPIVITDCPCRNRTEILETRECRDKYPIEESCFQVGLFGEYFLKRGEGRRLTREEAHRLVDDFAGLGLIFTTENTRDPNRFVICCCCACCCALIRGMTRFPERNPACSAKSNFLARVDPQKCKACGLCEQRCVFRAVAIEDRSAVVDPARCYGCGVCAVTCPTGAIMLHRSERSPMFDNGLELMHRIYVENRRTDSGERK
;
A
#
# COMPACT_ATOMS: atom_id res chain seq x y z
N SER A 1 31.85 1.12 -6.39
CA SER A 1 30.79 2.10 -6.10
C SER A 1 29.60 1.39 -5.46
N GLN A 2 28.99 2.01 -4.46
CA GLN A 2 27.80 1.51 -3.74
C GLN A 2 26.60 1.22 -4.69
N SER A 3 26.57 1.83 -5.88
CA SER A 3 25.63 1.54 -6.97
C SER A 3 25.70 0.11 -7.51
N ARG A 4 26.88 -0.54 -7.51
CA ARG A 4 27.06 -1.86 -8.12
C ARG A 4 26.36 -2.99 -7.38
N TRP A 5 26.15 -2.90 -6.05
CA TRP A 5 25.53 -3.99 -5.27
C TRP A 5 24.02 -3.94 -5.28
N VAL A 6 23.44 -2.75 -5.14
CA VAL A 6 21.99 -2.52 -5.33
C VAL A 6 21.60 -2.95 -6.74
N GLN A 7 22.42 -2.62 -7.75
CA GLN A 7 22.31 -3.22 -9.08
C GLN A 7 22.45 -4.76 -9.01
N LYS A 8 23.52 -5.34 -8.45
CA LYS A 8 23.73 -6.81 -8.45
C LYS A 8 22.61 -7.64 -7.79
N VAL A 9 21.98 -7.12 -6.72
CA VAL A 9 20.95 -7.80 -5.91
C VAL A 9 19.55 -7.53 -6.41
N MET A 10 19.27 -6.33 -6.94
CA MET A 10 17.98 -6.03 -7.59
C MET A 10 17.94 -6.37 -9.09
N LEU A 11 19.06 -6.80 -9.69
CA LEU A 11 19.08 -7.27 -11.06
C LEU A 11 18.41 -8.64 -11.14
N ASN A 12 17.14 -8.61 -11.53
CA ASN A 12 16.46 -9.68 -12.23
C ASN A 12 17.44 -10.48 -13.10
N LYS A 13 17.44 -11.79 -12.95
CA LYS A 13 18.32 -12.69 -13.70
C LYS A 13 17.64 -13.07 -15.01
N SER A 14 18.39 -13.01 -16.10
CA SER A 14 17.95 -13.62 -17.34
C SER A 14 17.96 -15.14 -17.20
N VAL A 15 17.13 -15.84 -17.98
CA VAL A 15 17.18 -17.31 -18.06
C VAL A 15 18.60 -17.81 -18.42
N ARG A 16 19.32 -17.07 -19.27
CA ARG A 16 20.70 -17.40 -19.68
C ARG A 16 21.67 -17.34 -18.50
N ASP A 17 21.51 -16.34 -17.63
CA ASP A 17 22.35 -16.21 -16.43
C ASP A 17 22.12 -17.35 -15.44
N VAL A 18 20.86 -17.73 -15.23
CA VAL A 18 20.50 -18.84 -14.33
C VAL A 18 20.96 -20.18 -14.93
N ALA A 19 20.77 -20.40 -16.23
CA ALA A 19 21.19 -21.62 -16.92
C ALA A 19 22.70 -21.82 -16.81
N ARG A 20 23.47 -20.77 -17.14
CA ARG A 20 24.93 -20.77 -17.03
C ARG A 20 25.42 -21.10 -15.62
N LYS A 21 24.79 -20.54 -14.59
CA LYS A 21 25.18 -20.77 -13.19
C LYS A 21 24.77 -22.13 -12.64
N SER A 22 23.63 -22.65 -13.09
CA SER A 22 23.10 -23.95 -12.65
C SER A 22 23.69 -25.13 -13.42
N GLY A 23 24.39 -24.88 -14.54
CA GLY A 23 24.90 -25.93 -15.42
C GLY A 23 23.80 -26.64 -16.22
N ARG A 24 22.57 -26.10 -16.24
CA ARG A 24 21.42 -26.67 -16.95
C ARG A 24 21.28 -26.09 -18.35
N ARG A 25 20.57 -26.81 -19.21
CA ARG A 25 20.14 -26.29 -20.52
C ARG A 25 19.21 -25.08 -20.34
N ILE A 26 19.22 -24.17 -21.31
CA ILE A 26 18.38 -22.96 -21.28
C ILE A 26 16.88 -23.33 -21.24
N ASP A 27 16.43 -24.27 -22.05
CA ASP A 27 15.00 -24.65 -22.12
C ASP A 27 14.52 -25.30 -20.82
N GLU A 28 15.35 -26.17 -20.24
CA GLU A 28 15.09 -26.82 -18.96
C GLU A 28 15.04 -25.78 -17.83
N THR A 29 16.00 -24.84 -17.81
CA THR A 29 16.03 -23.75 -16.85
C THR A 29 14.78 -22.88 -16.98
N ARG A 30 14.36 -22.59 -18.21
CA ARG A 30 13.15 -21.82 -18.48
C ARG A 30 11.92 -22.51 -17.88
N ALA A 31 11.74 -23.79 -18.18
CA ALA A 31 10.60 -24.57 -17.67
C ALA A 31 10.53 -24.57 -16.14
N ILE A 32 11.69 -24.76 -15.47
CA ILE A 32 11.76 -24.71 -14.00
C ILE A 32 11.39 -23.31 -13.48
N LEU A 33 11.95 -22.25 -14.05
CA LEU A 33 11.70 -20.88 -13.61
C LEU A 33 10.24 -20.46 -13.85
N GLU A 34 9.66 -20.84 -14.98
CA GLU A 34 8.24 -20.63 -15.30
C GLU A 34 7.36 -21.38 -14.28
N GLN A 35 7.68 -22.64 -13.95
CA GLN A 35 6.95 -23.39 -12.93
C GLN A 35 7.07 -22.77 -11.53
N MET A 36 8.27 -22.34 -11.11
CA MET A 36 8.48 -21.67 -9.82
C MET A 36 7.72 -20.34 -9.74
N THR A 37 7.68 -19.63 -10.86
CA THR A 37 6.96 -18.37 -11.02
C THR A 37 5.44 -18.59 -10.95
N ASP A 38 4.94 -19.63 -11.62
CA ASP A 38 3.55 -20.05 -11.58
C ASP A 38 3.10 -20.53 -10.21
N ASN A 39 4.00 -21.11 -9.43
CA ASN A 39 3.75 -21.46 -8.04
C ASN A 39 3.82 -20.26 -7.08
N GLY A 40 4.16 -19.07 -7.60
CA GLY A 40 4.30 -17.84 -6.82
C GLY A 40 5.44 -17.90 -5.81
N VAL A 41 6.55 -18.59 -6.13
CA VAL A 41 7.75 -18.69 -5.29
C VAL A 41 8.78 -17.63 -5.67
N ILE A 42 8.83 -17.28 -6.96
CA ILE A 42 9.66 -16.22 -7.53
C ILE A 42 8.79 -15.31 -8.42
N GLN A 43 9.32 -14.15 -8.79
CA GLN A 43 8.72 -13.25 -9.77
C GLN A 43 9.55 -13.21 -11.06
N ASP A 44 8.94 -12.72 -12.14
CA ASP A 44 9.55 -12.56 -13.48
C ASP A 44 9.43 -11.12 -14.02
N ILE A 45 9.12 -10.15 -13.15
CA ILE A 45 8.91 -8.74 -13.53
C ILE A 45 10.21 -8.13 -14.02
N GLY A 46 10.41 -8.08 -15.35
CA GLY A 46 11.67 -7.65 -15.96
C GLY A 46 12.80 -8.67 -15.82
N GLY A 47 12.46 -9.95 -15.62
CA GLY A 47 13.36 -11.09 -15.43
C GLY A 47 13.18 -11.75 -14.05
N TYR A 48 13.91 -12.83 -13.78
CA TYR A 48 13.63 -13.70 -12.62
C TYR A 48 14.31 -13.24 -11.33
N SER A 49 13.55 -13.15 -10.24
CA SER A 49 14.08 -12.87 -8.90
C SER A 49 13.22 -13.47 -7.80
N TYR A 50 13.79 -13.65 -6.61
CA TYR A 50 12.98 -13.89 -5.40
C TYR A 50 12.12 -12.66 -5.09
N PHE A 51 11.03 -12.89 -4.33
CA PHE A 51 10.34 -11.79 -3.66
C PHE A 51 11.24 -11.21 -2.57
N LEU A 52 11.29 -9.88 -2.49
CA LEU A 52 12.20 -9.18 -1.58
C LEU A 52 11.88 -9.41 -0.10
N THR A 53 10.62 -9.67 0.25
CA THR A 53 10.19 -9.84 1.64
C THR A 53 9.11 -10.92 1.77
N MET A 54 9.04 -11.56 2.94
CA MET A 54 7.99 -12.54 3.27
C MET A 54 6.56 -11.94 3.12
N PRO A 55 6.27 -10.72 3.61
CA PRO A 55 4.97 -10.10 3.34
C PRO A 55 4.66 -9.91 1.85
N HIS A 56 5.66 -9.63 1.01
CA HIS A 56 5.45 -9.47 -0.42
C HIS A 56 5.05 -10.80 -1.07
N LEU A 57 5.75 -11.89 -0.72
CA LEU A 57 5.41 -13.25 -1.12
C LEU A 57 3.96 -13.60 -0.77
N PHE A 58 3.53 -13.36 0.47
CA PHE A 58 2.16 -13.62 0.88
C PHE A 58 1.15 -12.68 0.19
N ASN A 59 1.43 -11.38 0.12
CA ASN A 59 0.50 -10.42 -0.50
C ASN A 59 0.24 -10.73 -1.96
N ILE A 60 1.26 -11.09 -2.75
CA ILE A 60 1.07 -11.51 -4.14
C ILE A 60 0.40 -12.88 -4.18
N GLY A 61 0.82 -13.82 -3.32
CA GLY A 61 0.25 -15.16 -3.28
C GLY A 61 -1.25 -15.18 -3.03
N PHE A 62 -1.78 -14.21 -2.29
CA PHE A 62 -3.23 -14.06 -2.03
C PHE A 62 -3.98 -13.25 -3.10
N LYS A 63 -3.30 -12.75 -4.13
CA LYS A 63 -3.89 -12.15 -5.34
C LYS A 63 -3.84 -13.10 -6.54
N TYR A 64 -2.86 -13.98 -6.59
CA TYR A 64 -2.64 -14.89 -7.72
C TYR A 64 -3.34 -16.22 -7.47
N SER A 65 -4.34 -16.59 -8.28
CA SER A 65 -5.20 -17.77 -8.07
C SER A 65 -4.43 -19.08 -7.87
N LYS A 66 -3.38 -19.36 -8.65
CA LYS A 66 -2.55 -20.57 -8.49
C LYS A 66 -1.82 -20.58 -7.15
N ALA A 67 -1.20 -19.46 -6.79
CA ALA A 67 -0.50 -19.33 -5.50
C ALA A 67 -1.50 -19.35 -4.32
N LEU A 68 -2.68 -18.78 -4.50
CA LEU A 68 -3.77 -18.78 -3.53
C LEU A 68 -4.25 -20.19 -3.25
N LYS A 69 -4.44 -21.01 -4.30
CA LYS A 69 -4.80 -22.43 -4.15
C LYS A 69 -3.74 -23.21 -3.37
N ARG A 70 -2.46 -22.91 -3.57
CA ARG A 70 -1.34 -23.52 -2.84
C ARG A 70 -1.28 -23.05 -1.38
N LEU A 71 -1.44 -21.76 -1.14
CA LEU A 71 -1.35 -21.18 0.20
C LEU A 71 -2.59 -21.52 1.04
N GLY A 72 -3.78 -21.25 0.50
CA GLY A 72 -5.07 -21.50 1.12
C GLY A 72 -5.17 -20.97 2.56
N ARG A 73 -5.93 -21.68 3.39
CA ARG A 73 -6.07 -21.38 4.82
C ARG A 73 -4.73 -21.42 5.56
N LYS A 74 -3.89 -22.41 5.29
CA LYS A 74 -2.61 -22.55 6.00
C LYS A 74 -1.69 -21.35 5.78
N GLY A 75 -1.63 -20.83 4.56
CA GLY A 75 -0.87 -19.61 4.26
C GLY A 75 -1.44 -18.38 4.96
N ALA A 76 -2.76 -18.32 5.16
CA ALA A 76 -3.39 -17.21 5.86
C ALA A 76 -3.10 -17.29 7.36
N GLU A 77 -3.15 -18.49 7.96
CA GLU A 77 -2.73 -18.75 9.34
C GLU A 77 -1.26 -18.39 9.56
N LEU A 78 -0.36 -18.82 8.68
CA LEU A 78 1.07 -18.49 8.77
C LEU A 78 1.32 -16.98 8.65
N TYR A 79 0.58 -16.29 7.76
CA TYR A 79 0.66 -14.84 7.70
C TYR A 79 0.16 -14.19 8.98
N GLN A 80 -0.94 -14.68 9.56
CA GLN A 80 -1.50 -14.19 10.81
C GLN A 80 -0.53 -14.39 11.98
N GLN A 81 0.08 -15.58 12.09
CA GLN A 81 1.13 -15.88 13.07
C GLN A 81 2.30 -14.91 12.92
N PHE A 82 2.92 -14.86 11.72
CA PHE A 82 4.07 -14.01 11.46
C PHE A 82 3.76 -12.51 11.68
N PHE A 83 2.63 -12.05 11.17
CA PHE A 83 2.29 -10.63 11.19
C PHE A 83 1.85 -10.17 12.58
N ILE A 84 1.01 -10.95 13.27
CA ILE A 84 0.34 -10.56 14.51
C ILE A 84 0.98 -11.19 15.75
N GLU A 85 1.07 -12.51 15.81
CA GLU A 85 1.55 -13.22 17.02
C GLU A 85 3.04 -12.96 17.25
N GLU A 86 3.83 -13.02 16.18
CA GLU A 86 5.26 -12.70 16.16
C GLU A 86 5.53 -11.18 16.02
N LYS A 87 4.46 -10.37 16.01
CA LYS A 87 4.50 -8.90 16.06
C LYS A 87 5.27 -8.23 14.93
N PHE A 88 5.36 -8.85 13.75
CA PHE A 88 6.02 -8.22 12.60
C PHE A 88 5.34 -6.91 12.16
N TYR A 89 4.07 -6.68 12.54
CA TYR A 89 3.40 -5.38 12.35
C TYR A 89 4.19 -4.17 12.89
N LYS A 90 5.10 -4.37 13.85
CA LYS A 90 5.98 -3.32 14.39
C LYS A 90 6.99 -2.77 13.39
N ARG A 91 7.36 -3.57 12.38
CA ARG A 91 8.35 -3.21 11.35
C ARG A 91 7.76 -3.16 9.94
N TYR A 92 6.47 -3.44 9.81
CA TYR A 92 5.88 -3.60 8.50
C TYR A 92 5.91 -2.29 7.71
N GLN A 93 6.40 -2.36 6.47
CA GLN A 93 6.50 -1.21 5.57
C GLN A 93 7.31 -0.02 6.11
N SER A 94 8.21 -0.25 7.06
CA SER A 94 9.16 0.77 7.52
C SER A 94 10.58 0.20 7.68
N SER A 95 11.58 1.07 7.69
CA SER A 95 12.92 0.71 8.17
C SER A 95 12.98 0.67 9.70
N ASP A 96 14.10 0.19 10.24
CA ASP A 96 14.41 0.25 11.67
C ASP A 96 14.49 1.69 12.22
N ASN A 97 14.80 2.66 11.35
CA ASN A 97 14.80 4.09 11.69
C ASN A 97 13.46 4.79 11.40
N GLY A 98 12.44 4.05 10.95
CA GLY A 98 11.10 4.59 10.71
C GLY A 98 10.90 5.26 9.35
N THR A 99 11.76 5.04 8.36
CA THR A 99 11.48 5.46 6.98
C THR A 99 10.36 4.58 6.40
N PRO A 100 9.20 5.15 6.02
CA PRO A 100 8.09 4.37 5.50
C PRO A 100 8.26 4.06 4.01
N ILE A 101 7.98 2.82 3.60
CA ILE A 101 7.89 2.39 2.19
C ILE A 101 6.67 3.01 1.52
N THR A 102 5.58 3.13 2.27
CA THR A 102 4.29 3.59 1.73
C THR A 102 3.91 4.96 2.30
N ARG A 103 2.97 5.62 1.65
CA ARG A 103 2.37 6.85 2.13
C ARG A 103 0.87 6.84 1.93
N ILE A 104 0.17 7.59 2.77
CA ILE A 104 -1.24 7.90 2.59
C ILE A 104 -1.37 9.02 1.56
N VAL A 105 -2.30 8.85 0.63
CA VAL A 105 -2.65 9.86 -0.37
C VAL A 105 -4.15 10.17 -0.30
N PRO A 106 -4.56 11.44 -0.21
CA PRO A 106 -5.96 11.83 -0.23
C PRO A 106 -6.58 11.77 -1.62
N VAL A 107 -7.90 11.97 -1.63
CA VAL A 107 -8.73 12.10 -2.83
C VAL A 107 -9.03 13.58 -3.11
N GLY A 108 -9.06 14.00 -4.38
CA GLY A 108 -9.18 15.40 -4.79
C GLY A 108 -10.39 16.13 -4.20
N ILE A 109 -11.55 15.47 -4.11
CA ILE A 109 -12.78 16.04 -3.51
C ILE A 109 -12.62 16.40 -2.03
N SER A 110 -11.63 15.84 -1.33
CA SER A 110 -11.36 16.15 0.08
C SER A 110 -10.53 17.41 0.30
N ILE A 111 -10.06 18.08 -0.76
CA ILE A 111 -9.09 19.19 -0.69
C ILE A 111 -9.77 20.50 -1.11
N GLU A 112 -9.66 21.55 -0.29
CA GLU A 112 -10.37 22.82 -0.51
C GLU A 112 -9.86 23.57 -1.74
N ASN A 113 -8.54 23.63 -1.93
CA ASN A 113 -7.91 24.29 -3.07
C ASN A 113 -7.13 23.29 -3.93
N GLN A 114 -7.75 22.84 -5.02
CA GLN A 114 -7.14 21.82 -5.89
C GLN A 114 -5.91 22.29 -6.66
N SER A 115 -5.67 23.61 -6.76
CA SER A 115 -4.48 24.17 -7.43
C SER A 115 -3.17 23.87 -6.69
N GLU A 116 -3.24 23.51 -5.41
CA GLU A 116 -2.08 23.18 -4.57
C GLU A 116 -1.70 21.69 -4.61
N ILE A 117 -2.43 20.89 -5.40
CA ILE A 117 -2.24 19.45 -5.51
C ILE A 117 -1.04 19.14 -6.42
N SER A 118 -0.12 18.32 -5.91
CA SER A 118 0.96 17.74 -6.72
C SER A 118 0.56 16.37 -7.27
N ASN A 119 1.15 15.97 -8.40
CA ASN A 119 0.92 14.66 -9.01
C ASN A 119 1.32 13.46 -8.14
N ALA A 120 2.07 13.69 -7.06
CA ALA A 120 2.61 12.66 -6.19
C ALA A 120 1.84 12.50 -4.86
N ASP A 121 0.90 13.39 -4.55
CA ASP A 121 0.29 13.50 -3.22
C ASP A 121 -1.25 13.53 -3.27
N GLU A 122 -1.84 13.10 -4.39
CA GLU A 122 -3.28 12.93 -4.55
C GLU A 122 -3.56 11.87 -5.62
N ILE A 123 -4.57 11.05 -5.36
CA ILE A 123 -4.77 9.81 -6.08
C ILE A 123 -5.22 9.96 -7.54
N HIS A 124 -6.08 10.94 -7.86
CA HIS A 124 -6.51 11.20 -9.24
C HIS A 124 -5.32 11.66 -10.08
N ARG A 125 -4.49 12.58 -9.57
CA ARG A 125 -3.30 13.01 -10.31
C ARG A 125 -2.28 11.90 -10.53
N ILE A 126 -2.15 10.99 -9.56
CA ILE A 126 -1.35 9.77 -9.76
C ILE A 126 -1.95 8.94 -10.89
N LEU A 127 -3.27 8.71 -10.89
CA LEU A 127 -3.96 7.98 -11.95
C LEU A 127 -3.93 8.68 -13.31
N ASP A 128 -3.78 10.01 -13.38
CA ASP A 128 -3.66 10.74 -14.65
C ASP A 128 -2.27 10.59 -15.27
N THR A 129 -1.24 10.49 -14.43
CA THR A 129 0.17 10.55 -14.86
C THR A 129 0.87 9.20 -14.85
N CYS A 130 0.26 8.18 -14.26
CA CYS A 130 0.85 6.86 -14.18
C CYS A 130 0.97 6.19 -15.56
N ARG A 131 1.91 5.25 -15.63
CA ARG A 131 2.11 4.41 -16.80
C ARG A 131 1.07 3.28 -16.86
N GLU A 132 0.49 3.10 -18.04
CA GLU A 132 -0.38 1.96 -18.35
C GLU A 132 0.39 0.62 -18.35
N PRO A 133 -0.27 -0.52 -18.05
CA PRO A 133 -1.69 -0.64 -17.75
C PRO A 133 -2.10 -0.22 -16.32
N ILE A 134 -3.32 0.29 -16.17
CA ILE A 134 -4.04 0.28 -14.89
C ILE A 134 -4.84 -1.02 -14.81
N VAL A 135 -4.61 -1.80 -13.75
CA VAL A 135 -5.23 -3.12 -13.56
C VAL A 135 -5.81 -3.18 -12.16
N ILE A 136 -7.05 -3.66 -12.05
CA ILE A 136 -7.67 -3.91 -10.75
C ILE A 136 -7.64 -5.40 -10.44
N THR A 137 -7.18 -5.73 -9.23
CA THR A 137 -7.16 -7.11 -8.70
C THR A 137 -7.91 -7.17 -7.38
N ASP A 138 -8.15 -8.38 -6.90
CA ASP A 138 -8.73 -8.60 -5.59
C ASP A 138 -7.82 -8.13 -4.46
N CYS A 139 -8.42 -7.78 -3.32
CA CYS A 139 -7.69 -7.33 -2.14
C CYS A 139 -7.14 -8.54 -1.36
N PRO A 140 -5.81 -8.75 -1.29
CA PRO A 140 -5.24 -9.92 -0.62
C PRO A 140 -5.46 -9.88 0.90
N CYS A 141 -5.53 -8.69 1.48
CA CYS A 141 -5.73 -8.53 2.91
C CYS A 141 -7.14 -8.96 3.32
N ARG A 142 -8.17 -8.54 2.57
CA ARG A 142 -9.55 -8.93 2.82
C ARG A 142 -9.75 -10.42 2.50
N ASN A 143 -9.17 -10.90 1.40
CA ASN A 143 -9.19 -12.32 1.02
C ASN A 143 -8.60 -13.21 2.12
N ARG A 144 -7.44 -12.85 2.70
CA ARG A 144 -6.88 -13.60 3.84
C ARG A 144 -7.82 -13.66 5.04
N THR A 145 -8.40 -12.53 5.44
CA THR A 145 -9.35 -12.52 6.57
C THR A 145 -10.65 -13.25 6.26
N GLU A 146 -11.07 -13.28 5.00
CA GLU A 146 -12.23 -14.04 4.53
C GLU A 146 -11.98 -15.53 4.67
N ILE A 147 -10.83 -16.01 4.18
CA ILE A 147 -10.39 -17.41 4.31
C ILE A 147 -10.28 -17.83 5.78
N LEU A 148 -9.87 -16.91 6.65
CA LEU A 148 -9.79 -17.16 8.10
C LEU A 148 -11.13 -16.98 8.82
N GLU A 149 -12.20 -16.57 8.14
CA GLU A 149 -13.51 -16.28 8.74
C GLU A 149 -13.45 -15.20 9.85
N THR A 150 -12.54 -14.24 9.71
CA THR A 150 -12.31 -13.13 10.66
C THR A 150 -12.59 -11.75 10.06
N ARG A 151 -13.16 -11.69 8.85
CA ARG A 151 -13.40 -10.43 8.14
C ARG A 151 -14.61 -9.68 8.70
N GLU A 152 -14.33 -8.63 9.47
CA GLU A 152 -15.34 -7.74 10.06
C GLU A 152 -16.10 -6.86 9.06
N CYS A 153 -15.54 -6.61 7.87
CA CYS A 153 -16.08 -5.66 6.91
C CYS A 153 -16.84 -6.29 5.73
N ARG A 154 -17.29 -7.54 5.90
CA ARG A 154 -17.87 -8.36 4.82
C ARG A 154 -18.96 -7.60 4.05
N ASP A 155 -19.83 -6.90 4.77
CA ASP A 155 -20.99 -6.19 4.20
C ASP A 155 -20.68 -4.75 3.74
N LYS A 156 -19.42 -4.31 3.82
CA LYS A 156 -19.05 -2.91 3.58
C LYS A 156 -18.01 -2.70 2.50
N TYR A 157 -16.95 -3.51 2.48
CA TYR A 157 -15.81 -3.26 1.59
C TYR A 157 -15.54 -4.48 0.72
N PRO A 158 -15.64 -4.42 -0.62
CA PRO A 158 -15.50 -5.61 -1.48
C PRO A 158 -14.11 -6.25 -1.40
N ILE A 159 -14.02 -7.55 -1.71
CA ILE A 159 -12.72 -8.21 -1.94
C ILE A 159 -12.32 -7.97 -3.39
N GLU A 160 -13.27 -8.22 -4.27
CA GLU A 160 -13.16 -8.20 -5.70
C GLU A 160 -12.82 -6.80 -6.19
N GLU A 161 -11.94 -6.73 -7.19
CA GLU A 161 -11.62 -5.48 -7.90
C GLU A 161 -11.34 -4.29 -6.97
N SER A 162 -10.54 -4.50 -5.92
CA SER A 162 -10.33 -3.54 -4.83
C SER A 162 -8.86 -3.15 -4.57
N CYS A 163 -7.96 -3.52 -5.48
CA CYS A 163 -6.54 -3.19 -5.35
C CYS A 163 -5.93 -2.91 -6.73
N PHE A 164 -5.52 -1.67 -6.96
CA PHE A 164 -5.00 -1.22 -8.25
C PHE A 164 -3.51 -1.57 -8.37
N GLN A 165 -3.13 -2.07 -9.54
CA GLN A 165 -1.79 -2.42 -9.96
C GLN A 165 -1.48 -1.62 -11.21
N VAL A 166 -0.31 -0.98 -11.25
CA VAL A 166 -0.03 0.02 -12.30
C VAL A 166 1.28 -0.30 -13.01
N GLY A 167 1.37 0.04 -14.29
CA GLY A 167 2.55 -0.14 -15.13
C GLY A 167 3.03 -1.60 -15.16
N LEU A 168 4.32 -1.80 -14.90
CA LEU A 168 4.96 -3.12 -14.93
C LEU A 168 4.29 -4.13 -14.00
N PHE A 169 3.73 -3.66 -12.89
CA PHE A 169 3.05 -4.52 -11.93
C PHE A 169 1.65 -4.91 -12.41
N GLY A 170 0.94 -4.01 -13.08
CA GLY A 170 -0.30 -4.35 -13.78
C GLY A 170 -0.08 -5.39 -14.88
N GLU A 171 0.95 -5.20 -15.70
CA GLU A 171 1.33 -6.16 -16.76
C GLU A 171 1.65 -7.56 -16.19
N TYR A 172 2.27 -7.62 -15.01
CA TYR A 172 2.58 -8.87 -14.31
C TYR A 172 1.31 -9.69 -14.01
N PHE A 173 0.22 -9.04 -13.57
CA PHE A 173 -1.04 -9.73 -13.28
C PHE A 173 -1.80 -10.10 -14.55
N LEU A 174 -1.88 -9.21 -15.55
CA LEU A 174 -2.56 -9.51 -16.82
C LEU A 174 -1.96 -10.74 -17.52
N LYS A 175 -0.63 -10.86 -17.54
CA LYS A 175 0.06 -12.03 -18.13
C LYS A 175 -0.31 -13.36 -17.48
N ARG A 176 -0.85 -13.34 -16.27
CA ARG A 176 -1.27 -14.52 -15.51
C ARG A 176 -2.78 -14.77 -15.57
N GLY A 177 -3.50 -13.95 -16.34
CA GLY A 177 -4.97 -13.97 -16.36
C GLY A 177 -5.59 -13.47 -15.06
N GLU A 178 -4.87 -12.63 -14.31
CA GLU A 178 -5.33 -12.08 -13.05
C GLU A 178 -5.72 -10.62 -13.18
N GLY A 179 -6.86 -10.27 -12.57
CA GLY A 179 -7.41 -8.93 -12.57
C GLY A 179 -7.94 -8.47 -13.93
N ARG A 180 -8.42 -7.24 -13.96
CA ARG A 180 -9.05 -6.61 -15.12
C ARG A 180 -8.39 -5.29 -15.44
N ARG A 181 -8.14 -5.01 -16.72
CA ARG A 181 -7.65 -3.71 -17.17
C ARG A 181 -8.76 -2.67 -17.00
N LEU A 182 -8.38 -1.48 -16.54
CA LEU A 182 -9.26 -0.32 -16.41
C LEU A 182 -8.88 0.74 -17.44
N THR A 183 -9.85 1.52 -17.90
CA THR A 183 -9.58 2.86 -18.41
C THR A 183 -9.29 3.83 -17.27
N ARG A 184 -8.70 4.99 -17.56
CA ARG A 184 -8.48 6.02 -16.53
C ARG A 184 -9.79 6.51 -15.92
N GLU A 185 -10.83 6.66 -16.73
CA GLU A 185 -12.17 7.07 -16.29
C GLU A 185 -12.80 6.03 -15.36
N GLU A 186 -12.63 4.74 -15.66
CA GLU A 186 -13.04 3.68 -14.74
C GLU A 186 -12.25 3.71 -13.43
N ALA A 187 -10.95 3.95 -13.50
CA ALA A 187 -10.09 4.02 -12.33
C ALA A 187 -10.47 5.18 -11.40
N HIS A 188 -10.73 6.36 -11.95
CA HIS A 188 -11.21 7.52 -11.21
C HIS A 188 -12.56 7.25 -10.52
N ARG A 189 -13.54 6.69 -11.24
CA ARG A 189 -14.84 6.33 -10.67
C ARG A 189 -14.71 5.37 -9.49
N LEU A 190 -13.91 4.31 -9.63
CA LEU A 190 -13.68 3.36 -8.55
C LEU A 190 -13.00 4.00 -7.34
N VAL A 191 -12.06 4.92 -7.56
CA VAL A 191 -11.45 5.71 -6.48
C VAL A 191 -12.50 6.52 -5.74
N ASP A 192 -13.39 7.22 -6.46
CA ASP A 192 -14.45 8.01 -5.82
C ASP A 192 -15.42 7.13 -5.02
N ASP A 193 -15.82 5.99 -5.57
CA ASP A 193 -16.66 5.01 -4.88
C ASP A 193 -15.99 4.50 -3.60
N PHE A 194 -14.71 4.14 -3.67
CA PHE A 194 -13.93 3.70 -2.52
C PHE A 194 -13.71 4.80 -1.48
N ALA A 195 -13.54 6.05 -1.92
CA ALA A 195 -13.47 7.20 -1.03
C ALA A 195 -14.79 7.40 -0.29
N GLY A 196 -15.93 7.28 -0.98
CA GLY A 196 -17.27 7.35 -0.40
C GLY A 196 -17.53 6.24 0.64
N LEU A 197 -17.00 5.03 0.41
CA LEU A 197 -17.01 3.96 1.40
C LEU A 197 -16.14 4.28 2.64
N GLY A 198 -15.20 5.21 2.53
CA GLY A 198 -14.25 5.61 3.56
C GLY A 198 -12.98 4.77 3.59
N LEU A 199 -12.58 4.22 2.44
CA LEU A 199 -11.29 3.55 2.28
C LEU A 199 -10.15 4.56 2.22
N ILE A 200 -9.00 4.17 2.75
CA ILE A 200 -7.79 5.00 2.79
C ILE A 200 -6.88 4.54 1.66
N PHE A 201 -6.47 5.48 0.81
CA PHE A 201 -5.55 5.18 -0.28
C PHE A 201 -4.10 5.24 0.20
N THR A 202 -3.32 4.23 -0.17
CA THR A 202 -1.88 4.21 0.06
C THR A 202 -1.12 3.74 -1.16
N THR A 203 0.08 4.29 -1.35
CA THR A 203 0.99 3.96 -2.46
C THR A 203 2.44 4.14 -1.98
N GLU A 204 3.45 3.87 -2.81
CA GLU A 204 4.85 4.04 -2.44
C GLU A 204 5.16 5.48 -1.99
N ASN A 205 6.12 5.69 -1.09
CA ASN A 205 6.48 7.04 -0.61
C ASN A 205 7.46 7.76 -1.55
N THR A 206 7.07 7.97 -2.81
CA THR A 206 7.91 8.59 -3.85
C THR A 206 7.20 9.74 -4.57
N ARG A 207 7.95 10.53 -5.35
CA ARG A 207 7.41 11.50 -6.32
C ARG A 207 7.15 10.88 -7.69
N ASP A 208 7.75 9.71 -7.96
CA ASP A 208 7.59 8.98 -9.21
C ASP A 208 6.10 8.70 -9.50
N PRO A 209 5.57 9.10 -10.67
CA PRO A 209 4.20 8.76 -11.07
C PRO A 209 4.02 7.26 -11.34
N ASN A 210 5.10 6.51 -11.58
CA ASN A 210 5.06 5.07 -11.84
C ASN A 210 5.03 4.25 -10.54
N ARG A 211 3.88 4.33 -9.86
CA ARG A 211 3.55 3.47 -8.72
C ARG A 211 3.45 2.01 -9.15
N PHE A 212 3.70 1.05 -8.25
CA PHE A 212 3.34 -0.35 -8.54
C PHE A 212 1.94 -0.66 -8.03
N VAL A 213 1.59 -0.13 -6.85
CA VAL A 213 0.31 -0.42 -6.19
C VAL A 213 -0.36 0.84 -5.66
N ILE A 214 -1.66 0.91 -5.87
CA ILE A 214 -2.55 1.79 -5.11
C ILE A 214 -3.48 0.88 -4.30
N CYS A 215 -3.31 0.91 -2.99
CA CYS A 215 -4.11 0.13 -2.06
C CYS A 215 -5.33 0.92 -1.58
N CYS A 216 -6.48 0.25 -1.47
CA CYS A 216 -7.73 0.83 -0.94
C CYS A 216 -8.03 0.19 0.43
N CYS A 217 -7.40 0.71 1.47
CA CYS A 217 -7.26 0.01 2.76
C CYS A 217 -8.41 0.32 3.74
N CYS A 218 -8.84 -0.71 4.48
CA CYS A 218 -9.63 -0.54 5.71
C CYS A 218 -8.75 -0.74 6.94
N ALA A 219 -9.15 -0.20 8.09
CA ALA A 219 -8.51 -0.50 9.37
C ALA A 219 -8.76 -1.92 9.88
N CYS A 220 -9.61 -2.69 9.20
CA CYS A 220 -10.09 -4.01 9.62
C CYS A 220 -9.18 -5.18 9.20
N CYS A 221 -8.84 -5.25 7.92
CA CYS A 221 -8.11 -6.36 7.31
C CYS A 221 -6.69 -5.96 6.89
N CYS A 222 -6.46 -4.70 6.53
CA CYS A 222 -5.20 -4.25 5.97
C CYS A 222 -4.08 -4.36 7.02
N ALA A 223 -3.02 -5.09 6.68
CA ALA A 223 -1.83 -5.22 7.52
C ALA A 223 -1.25 -3.84 7.91
N LEU A 224 -1.15 -2.92 6.94
CA LEU A 224 -0.64 -1.57 7.16
C LEU A 224 -1.48 -0.79 8.17
N ILE A 225 -2.76 -0.56 7.87
CA ILE A 225 -3.62 0.30 8.70
C ILE A 225 -3.88 -0.34 10.07
N ARG A 226 -4.06 -1.67 10.15
CA ARG A 226 -4.17 -2.37 11.45
C ARG A 226 -2.90 -2.19 12.28
N GLY A 227 -1.72 -2.35 11.66
CA GLY A 227 -0.42 -2.11 12.28
C GLY A 227 -0.29 -0.72 12.89
N MET A 228 -0.95 0.28 12.31
CA MET A 228 -0.94 1.67 12.77
C MET A 228 -2.06 2.02 13.77
N THR A 229 -3.10 1.21 13.90
CA THR A 229 -4.35 1.64 14.58
C THR A 229 -4.86 0.67 15.64
N ARG A 230 -4.61 -0.64 15.51
CA ARG A 230 -5.29 -1.66 16.32
C ARG A 230 -4.44 -2.27 17.43
N PHE A 231 -3.12 -2.27 17.32
CA PHE A 231 -2.25 -2.93 18.29
C PHE A 231 -1.73 -1.95 19.35
N PRO A 232 -1.52 -2.40 20.61
CA PRO A 232 -0.93 -1.55 21.66
C PRO A 232 0.44 -1.01 21.26
N GLU A 233 1.28 -1.87 20.69
CA GLU A 233 2.63 -1.55 20.22
C GLU A 233 2.63 -1.18 18.72
N ARG A 234 1.58 -0.46 18.27
CA ARG A 234 1.42 -0.05 16.88
C ARG A 234 2.63 0.76 16.38
N ASN A 235 2.93 0.60 15.09
CA ASN A 235 3.98 1.37 14.42
C ASN A 235 3.35 2.53 13.63
N PRO A 236 3.41 3.78 14.10
CA PRO A 236 2.91 4.93 13.34
C PRO A 236 3.75 5.23 12.09
N ALA A 237 4.97 4.70 12.00
CA ALA A 237 5.87 4.88 10.87
C ALA A 237 5.68 3.83 9.75
N CYS A 238 4.68 2.94 9.81
CA CYS A 238 4.38 2.01 8.72
C CYS A 238 4.06 2.72 7.39
N SER A 239 3.50 3.93 7.47
CA SER A 239 3.15 4.76 6.31
C SER A 239 3.40 6.22 6.62
N ALA A 240 3.98 6.94 5.67
CA ALA A 240 4.08 8.38 5.74
C ALA A 240 2.68 9.02 5.75
N LYS A 241 2.60 10.19 6.39
CA LYS A 241 1.46 11.10 6.28
C LYS A 241 1.43 11.70 4.86
N SER A 242 0.26 12.11 4.41
CA SER A 242 0.18 12.99 3.24
C SER A 242 0.65 14.40 3.61
N ASN A 243 0.99 15.22 2.62
CA ASN A 243 1.26 16.64 2.83
C ASN A 243 -0.02 17.48 2.89
N PHE A 244 -1.06 16.91 3.48
CA PHE A 244 -2.35 17.55 3.71
C PHE A 244 -2.82 17.37 5.16
N LEU A 245 -3.42 18.40 5.74
CA LEU A 245 -3.97 18.38 7.08
C LEU A 245 -5.46 18.75 7.04
N ALA A 246 -6.28 17.99 7.76
CA ALA A 246 -7.69 18.33 7.91
C ALA A 246 -7.86 19.55 8.81
N ARG A 247 -8.68 20.51 8.39
CA ARG A 247 -9.12 21.65 9.21
C ARG A 247 -10.63 21.78 9.16
N VAL A 248 -11.18 22.29 10.25
CA VAL A 248 -12.62 22.44 10.43
C VAL A 248 -12.97 23.93 10.33
N ASP A 249 -14.01 24.24 9.58
CA ASP A 249 -14.74 25.51 9.63
C ASP A 249 -15.84 25.39 10.71
N PRO A 250 -15.68 26.04 11.88
CA PRO A 250 -16.65 25.93 12.97
C PRO A 250 -18.01 26.52 12.61
N GLN A 251 -18.10 27.42 11.62
CA GLN A 251 -19.36 28.04 11.23
C GLN A 251 -20.25 27.08 10.42
N LYS A 252 -19.64 26.16 9.69
CA LYS A 252 -20.34 25.11 8.92
C LYS A 252 -20.54 23.84 9.74
N CYS A 253 -19.78 23.66 10.81
CA CYS A 253 -19.81 22.45 11.61
C CYS A 253 -21.11 22.36 12.41
N LYS A 254 -21.77 21.21 12.33
CA LYS A 254 -22.98 20.91 13.12
C LYS A 254 -22.72 19.91 14.26
N ALA A 255 -21.45 19.66 14.58
CA ALA A 255 -21.03 18.68 15.61
C ALA A 255 -21.67 17.29 15.48
N CYS A 256 -21.98 16.82 14.27
CA CYS A 256 -22.72 15.58 14.05
C CYS A 256 -21.94 14.27 14.35
N GLY A 257 -20.64 14.34 14.64
CA GLY A 257 -19.81 13.18 15.00
C GLY A 257 -19.38 12.25 13.85
N LEU A 258 -19.89 12.43 12.63
CA LEU A 258 -19.55 11.52 11.52
C LEU A 258 -18.05 11.48 11.19
N CYS A 259 -17.37 12.63 11.21
CA CYS A 259 -15.93 12.73 10.96
C CYS A 259 -15.08 12.04 12.06
N GLU A 260 -15.51 12.11 13.32
CA GLU A 260 -14.91 11.41 14.44
C GLU A 260 -15.05 9.89 14.27
N GLN A 261 -16.26 9.40 14.00
CA GLN A 261 -16.53 7.98 13.78
C GLN A 261 -15.73 7.39 12.61
N ARG A 262 -15.53 8.17 11.54
CA ARG A 262 -14.76 7.73 10.36
C ARG A 262 -13.25 7.74 10.58
N CYS A 263 -12.74 8.49 11.55
CA CYS A 263 -11.31 8.65 11.72
C CYS A 263 -10.67 7.44 12.42
N VAL A 264 -10.15 6.49 11.63
CA VAL A 264 -9.46 5.29 12.17
C VAL A 264 -8.19 5.62 12.96
N PHE A 265 -7.60 6.79 12.75
CA PHE A 265 -6.44 7.29 13.49
C PHE A 265 -6.83 8.01 14.80
N ARG A 266 -8.14 8.18 15.04
CA ARG A 266 -8.77 9.00 16.10
C ARG A 266 -8.12 10.37 16.26
N ALA A 267 -7.91 11.02 15.13
CA ALA A 267 -7.36 12.37 15.04
C ALA A 267 -8.44 13.46 15.07
N VAL A 268 -9.71 13.08 15.14
CA VAL A 268 -10.85 14.00 15.19
C VAL A 268 -11.63 13.68 16.46
N ALA A 269 -12.01 14.71 17.20
CA ALA A 269 -12.89 14.64 18.35
C ALA A 269 -14.02 15.66 18.21
N ILE A 270 -15.18 15.40 18.79
CA ILE A 270 -16.21 16.43 18.98
C ILE A 270 -16.00 17.10 20.33
N GLU A 271 -15.74 18.40 20.31
CA GLU A 271 -15.56 19.23 21.50
C GLU A 271 -16.54 20.41 21.42
N ASP A 272 -17.31 20.61 22.49
CA ASP A 272 -18.41 21.59 22.56
C ASP A 272 -19.41 21.47 21.40
N ARG A 273 -19.29 22.39 20.43
CA ARG A 273 -20.18 22.52 19.27
C ARG A 273 -19.44 22.40 17.94
N SER A 274 -18.22 21.88 17.93
CA SER A 274 -17.45 21.68 16.70
C SER A 274 -16.59 20.41 16.74
N ALA A 275 -16.21 19.94 15.56
CA ALA A 275 -15.12 18.98 15.44
C ALA A 275 -13.78 19.70 15.66
N VAL A 276 -12.84 19.02 16.32
CA VAL A 276 -11.45 19.44 16.53
C VAL A 276 -10.52 18.38 15.97
N VAL A 277 -9.46 18.79 15.28
CA VAL A 277 -8.48 17.89 14.66
C VAL A 277 -7.16 17.97 15.41
N ASP A 278 -6.65 16.82 15.88
CA ASP A 278 -5.29 16.66 16.37
C ASP A 278 -4.30 16.54 15.18
N PRO A 279 -3.44 17.54 14.93
CA PRO A 279 -2.53 17.52 13.80
C PRO A 279 -1.43 16.44 13.90
N ALA A 280 -1.06 16.06 15.13
CA ALA A 280 -0.05 15.03 15.36
C ALA A 280 -0.57 13.64 15.00
N ARG A 281 -1.87 13.40 15.17
CA ARG A 281 -2.52 12.13 14.82
C ARG A 281 -3.12 12.10 13.42
N CYS A 282 -3.37 13.26 12.81
CA CYS A 282 -3.96 13.33 11.48
C CYS A 282 -2.95 12.90 10.40
N TYR A 283 -3.29 11.86 9.63
CA TYR A 283 -2.48 11.39 8.50
C TYR A 283 -2.86 12.04 7.16
N GLY A 284 -3.90 12.88 7.14
CA GLY A 284 -4.33 13.58 5.92
C GLY A 284 -4.94 12.68 4.85
N CYS A 285 -5.66 11.63 5.26
CA CYS A 285 -6.32 10.69 4.34
C CYS A 285 -7.63 11.23 3.72
N GLY A 286 -8.22 12.30 4.25
CA GLY A 286 -9.41 12.93 3.66
C GLY A 286 -10.76 12.25 3.92
N VAL A 287 -10.80 11.05 4.52
CA VAL A 287 -12.06 10.31 4.76
C VAL A 287 -13.10 11.10 5.57
N CYS A 288 -12.65 11.96 6.47
CA CYS A 288 -13.49 12.84 7.26
C CYS A 288 -14.13 13.96 6.44
N ALA A 289 -13.40 14.51 5.47
CA ALA A 289 -13.89 15.53 4.55
C ALA A 289 -14.92 14.95 3.57
N VAL A 290 -14.63 13.80 2.96
CA VAL A 290 -15.56 13.11 2.04
C VAL A 290 -16.90 12.80 2.72
N THR A 291 -16.90 12.44 4.01
CA THR A 291 -18.12 12.10 4.74
C THR A 291 -18.89 13.34 5.26
N CYS A 292 -18.29 14.53 5.28
CA CYS A 292 -18.89 15.69 5.93
C CYS A 292 -20.06 16.25 5.10
N PRO A 293 -21.32 16.19 5.59
CA PRO A 293 -22.48 16.61 4.80
C PRO A 293 -22.56 18.12 4.60
N THR A 294 -21.86 18.91 5.42
CA THR A 294 -21.85 20.37 5.34
C THR A 294 -20.58 20.94 4.73
N GLY A 295 -19.62 20.07 4.33
CA GLY A 295 -18.30 20.52 3.89
C GLY A 295 -17.52 21.30 4.96
N ALA A 296 -17.83 21.09 6.23
CA ALA A 296 -17.21 21.80 7.35
C ALA A 296 -15.79 21.35 7.67
N ILE A 297 -15.31 20.23 7.13
CA ILE A 297 -13.95 19.75 7.31
C ILE A 297 -13.35 19.44 5.95
N MET A 298 -12.21 20.05 5.65
CA MET A 298 -11.50 19.90 4.37
C MET A 298 -10.01 19.73 4.62
N LEU A 299 -9.30 19.17 3.65
CA LEU A 299 -7.84 19.08 3.65
C LEU A 299 -7.22 20.37 3.08
N HIS A 300 -6.14 20.80 3.72
CA HIS A 300 -5.30 21.91 3.28
C HIS A 300 -3.85 21.45 3.21
N ARG A 301 -3.08 22.03 2.28
CA ARG A 301 -1.67 21.69 2.12
C ARG A 301 -0.88 22.01 3.38
N SER A 302 -0.06 21.05 3.79
CA SER A 302 0.82 21.15 4.96
C SER A 302 1.99 20.19 4.75
N GLU A 303 3.16 20.75 4.43
CA GLU A 303 4.40 19.99 4.27
C GLU A 303 4.79 19.36 5.61
N ARG A 304 4.63 18.05 5.73
CA ARG A 304 4.81 17.31 6.99
C ARG A 304 5.62 16.04 6.83
N SER A 305 5.74 15.51 5.63
CA SER A 305 6.47 14.26 5.39
C SER A 305 7.20 14.31 4.04
N PRO A 306 8.53 14.08 4.02
CA PRO A 306 9.27 14.09 2.77
C PRO A 306 8.88 12.89 1.90
N MET A 307 8.83 13.14 0.60
CA MET A 307 8.83 12.11 -0.43
C MET A 307 10.24 11.90 -0.95
N PHE A 308 10.53 10.68 -1.37
CA PHE A 308 11.73 10.35 -2.13
C PHE A 308 11.50 10.63 -3.61
N ASP A 309 12.55 10.89 -4.40
CA ASP A 309 12.34 11.21 -5.81
C ASP A 309 11.89 10.00 -6.62
N ASN A 310 12.37 8.81 -6.25
CA ASN A 310 12.01 7.55 -6.91
C ASN A 310 12.14 6.34 -5.96
N GLY A 311 11.63 5.19 -6.41
CA GLY A 311 11.66 3.95 -5.63
C GLY A 311 13.06 3.43 -5.33
N LEU A 312 14.05 3.69 -6.20
CA LEU A 312 15.44 3.26 -5.97
C LEU A 312 16.04 3.99 -4.77
N GLU A 313 15.83 5.30 -4.67
CA GLU A 313 16.30 6.10 -3.54
C GLU A 313 15.64 5.67 -2.23
N LEU A 314 14.31 5.49 -2.23
CA LEU A 314 13.55 5.01 -1.09
C LEU A 314 14.07 3.65 -0.60
N MET A 315 14.21 2.68 -1.50
CA MET A 315 14.69 1.34 -1.15
C MET A 315 16.15 1.36 -0.67
N HIS A 316 16.99 2.22 -1.25
CA HIS A 316 18.35 2.41 -0.79
C HIS A 316 18.41 2.99 0.64
N ARG A 317 17.58 4.00 0.95
CA ARG A 317 17.47 4.56 2.31
C ARG A 317 17.13 3.46 3.32
N ILE A 318 16.07 2.71 3.06
CA ILE A 318 15.60 1.63 3.96
C ILE A 318 16.68 0.57 4.14
N TYR A 319 17.32 0.17 3.05
CA TYR A 319 18.40 -0.81 3.11
C TYR A 319 19.58 -0.35 3.98
N VAL A 320 20.00 0.91 3.85
CA VAL A 320 21.09 1.46 4.67
C VAL A 320 20.70 1.50 6.14
N GLU A 321 19.46 1.92 6.44
CA GLU A 321 18.96 2.00 7.82
C GLU A 321 18.88 0.63 8.48
N ASN A 322 18.41 -0.38 7.76
CA ASN A 322 18.30 -1.75 8.26
C ASN A 322 19.65 -2.49 8.36
N ARG A 323 20.74 -1.95 7.79
CA ARG A 323 22.09 -2.54 7.90
C ARG A 323 22.97 -1.91 8.96
N ARG A 324 22.72 -0.65 9.32
CA ARG A 324 23.49 0.05 10.36
C ARG A 324 23.26 -0.53 11.76
N THR A 325 22.22 -1.34 11.94
CA THR A 325 21.92 -2.04 13.19
C THR A 325 22.77 -3.30 13.41
N ASP A 326 23.50 -3.80 12.38
CA ASP A 326 24.40 -4.96 12.50
C ASP A 326 25.82 -4.61 13.02
N SER A 327 26.17 -3.33 13.20
CA SER A 327 27.49 -2.91 13.70
C SER A 327 27.64 -2.88 15.22
N GLY A 328 26.76 -3.56 15.97
CA GLY A 328 27.06 -3.93 17.36
C GLY A 328 26.61 -2.98 18.48
N GLU A 329 25.63 -2.12 18.24
CA GLU A 329 24.88 -1.48 19.34
C GLU A 329 23.39 -1.75 19.16
N ARG A 330 22.92 -2.87 19.71
CA ARG A 330 21.50 -3.04 20.01
C ARG A 330 21.19 -2.08 21.16
N LYS A 331 20.47 -1.01 20.87
CA LYS A 331 19.74 -0.24 21.90
C LYS A 331 18.46 -0.98 22.27
#